data_AF-A0AAV1XZL8-F1
#
_entry.id   AF-A0AAV1XZL8-F1
#
_cell.length_a   1.000
_cell.length_b   1.000
_cell.length_c   1.000
_cell.angle_alpha   90.00
_cell.angle_beta   90.00
_cell.angle_gamma   90.00
#
_symmetry.space_group_name_H-M   'P 1'
#
loop_
_entity.id
_entity.type
_entity.pdbx_description
1 polymer ?
#
loop_
_entity_poly.entity_id
_entity_poly.type
_entity_poly.pdbx_seq_one_letter_code
_entity_poly.pdbx_strand_id
1 'polypeptide(L)'
;MQDDTLTGTVSSVDISNQNNLEKLCEIGERLLKKPVSRVNLESGLSEPMENKGSNEDALTRFAKILSLERRFREMKSPHTKTKTAII
;
A
#
# COMPACT_ATOMS: atom_id res chain seq x y z
N MET A 1 1.92 -6.57 0.19
CA MET A 1 2.25 -7.04 1.54
C MET A 1 1.41 -8.25 1.80
N GLN A 2 2.01 -9.33 2.24
CA GLN A 2 1.29 -10.53 2.63
C GLN A 2 1.58 -10.78 4.10
N ASP A 3 0.54 -11.14 4.85
CA ASP A 3 0.70 -11.58 6.23
C ASP A 3 0.69 -13.11 6.24
N ASP A 4 1.86 -13.71 6.31
CA ASP A 4 2.02 -15.17 6.27
C ASP A 4 1.62 -15.84 7.61
N THR A 5 1.17 -15.05 8.58
CA THR A 5 0.71 -15.53 9.90
C THR A 5 -0.81 -15.75 9.98
N LEU A 6 -1.53 -15.55 8.87
CA LEU A 6 -2.94 -15.88 8.77
C LEU A 6 -3.16 -17.38 8.99
N THR A 7 -4.09 -17.74 9.87
CA THR A 7 -4.37 -19.14 10.22
C THR A 7 -5.86 -19.40 10.33
N GLY A 8 -6.28 -20.66 10.12
CA GLY A 8 -7.67 -21.06 10.28
C GLY A 8 -8.62 -20.38 9.28
N THR A 9 -9.75 -19.87 9.78
CA THR A 9 -10.78 -19.26 8.92
C THR A 9 -10.31 -17.99 8.21
N VAL A 10 -9.40 -17.21 8.83
CA VAL A 10 -8.90 -15.96 8.25
C VAL A 10 -7.92 -16.19 7.10
N SER A 11 -7.34 -17.38 6.97
CA SER A 11 -6.52 -17.75 5.82
C SER A 11 -7.34 -18.29 4.63
N SER A 12 -8.65 -18.54 4.82
CA SER A 12 -9.52 -19.06 3.76
C SER A 12 -10.00 -17.94 2.85
N VAL A 13 -9.85 -18.14 1.53
CA VAL A 13 -10.22 -17.14 0.52
C VAL A 13 -11.72 -17.14 0.17
N ASP A 14 -12.43 -18.20 0.54
CA ASP A 14 -13.84 -18.46 0.21
C ASP A 14 -14.81 -18.21 1.38
N ILE A 15 -14.30 -17.91 2.58
CA ILE A 15 -15.12 -17.68 3.77
C ILE A 15 -15.40 -16.18 3.93
N SER A 16 -16.52 -15.71 3.38
CA SER A 16 -16.92 -14.30 3.36
C SER A 16 -17.97 -13.92 4.41
N ASN A 17 -17.95 -14.55 5.59
CA ASN A 17 -18.86 -14.16 6.68
C ASN A 17 -18.40 -12.87 7.37
N GLN A 18 -19.34 -12.12 7.97
CA GLN A 18 -19.10 -10.81 8.57
C GLN A 18 -17.94 -10.82 9.58
N ASN A 19 -17.94 -11.80 10.49
CA ASN A 19 -16.90 -11.93 11.53
C ASN A 19 -15.50 -12.18 10.93
N ASN A 20 -15.41 -12.93 9.83
CA ASN A 20 -14.13 -13.16 9.14
C ASN A 20 -13.62 -11.87 8.48
N LEU A 21 -14.52 -11.10 7.86
CA LEU A 21 -14.19 -9.82 7.23
C LEU A 21 -13.72 -8.78 8.25
N GLU A 22 -14.39 -8.67 9.39
CA GLU A 22 -13.99 -7.77 10.49
C GLU A 22 -12.58 -8.10 10.99
N LYS A 23 -12.28 -9.38 11.22
CA LYS A 23 -10.94 -9.84 11.61
C LYS A 23 -9.89 -9.51 10.55
N LEU A 24 -10.20 -9.67 9.27
CA LEU A 24 -9.29 -9.32 8.18
C LEU A 24 -9.00 -7.81 8.13
N CYS A 25 -9.99 -6.96 8.42
CA CYS A 25 -9.78 -5.52 8.57
C CYS A 25 -8.83 -5.21 9.72
N GLU A 26 -9.05 -5.78 10.91
CA GLU A 26 -8.17 -5.59 12.07
C GLU A 26 -6.72 -6.05 11.78
N ILE A 27 -6.56 -7.16 11.06
CA ILE A 27 -5.24 -7.65 10.63
C ILE A 27 -4.60 -6.67 9.65
N GLY A 28 -5.36 -6.13 8.70
CA GLY A 28 -4.89 -5.10 7.77
C GLY A 28 -4.40 -3.84 8.49
N GLU A 29 -5.15 -3.35 9.48
CA GLU A 29 -4.75 -2.21 10.31
C GLU A 29 -3.46 -2.49 11.10
N ARG A 30 -3.32 -3.71 11.63
CA ARG A 30 -2.08 -4.13 12.32
C ARG A 30 -0.91 -4.24 11.36
N LEU A 31 -1.14 -4.71 10.13
CA LEU A 31 -0.11 -4.86 9.10
C LEU A 31 0.47 -3.50 8.69
N LEU A 32 -0.32 -2.43 8.74
CA LEU A 32 0.17 -1.05 8.51
C LEU A 32 1.21 -0.63 9.57
N LYS A 33 1.06 -1.07 10.82
CA LYS A 33 1.98 -0.76 11.91
C LYS A 33 3.23 -1.65 11.93
N LYS A 34 3.23 -2.79 11.24
CA LYS A 34 4.41 -3.67 11.10
C LYS A 34 5.52 -2.98 10.30
N PRO A 35 6.80 -3.33 10.53
CA PRO A 35 7.90 -2.85 9.72
C PRO A 35 7.75 -3.29 8.26
N VAL A 36 8.33 -2.52 7.35
CA VAL A 36 8.46 -2.91 5.93
C VAL A 36 9.20 -4.23 5.85
N SER A 37 8.69 -5.18 5.07
CA SER A 37 9.32 -6.48 4.86
C SER A 37 9.73 -6.70 3.41
N ARG A 38 10.67 -7.63 3.20
CA ARG A 38 11.12 -8.11 1.90
C ARG A 38 11.03 -9.62 1.87
N VAL A 39 10.58 -10.16 0.73
CA VAL A 39 10.60 -11.61 0.51
C VAL A 39 12.04 -12.07 0.34
N ASN A 40 12.45 -13.01 1.17
CA ASN A 40 13.67 -13.78 0.98
C ASN A 40 13.39 -14.85 -0.08
N LEU A 41 14.11 -14.80 -1.21
CA LEU A 41 13.86 -15.69 -2.35
C LEU A 41 14.27 -17.15 -2.10
N GLU A 42 15.17 -17.38 -1.14
CA GLU A 42 15.62 -18.72 -0.76
C GLU A 42 14.59 -19.40 0.16
N SER A 43 14.15 -18.70 1.21
CA SER A 43 13.19 -19.24 2.18
C SER A 43 11.73 -19.07 1.76
N GLY A 44 11.46 -18.17 0.81
CA GLY A 44 10.11 -17.74 0.42
C GLY A 44 9.40 -16.88 1.48
N LEU A 45 10.04 -16.58 2.61
CA LEU A 45 9.42 -15.90 3.75
C LEU A 45 9.58 -14.38 3.67
N SER A 46 8.58 -13.68 4.20
CA SER A 46 8.58 -12.23 4.36
C SER A 46 9.38 -11.81 5.60
N GLU A 47 10.55 -11.21 5.39
CA GLU A 47 11.48 -10.81 6.46
C GLU A 47 11.47 -9.29 6.68
N PRO A 48 11.38 -8.80 7.93
CA PRO A 48 11.45 -7.36 8.22
C PRO A 48 12.75 -6.72 7.72
N MET A 49 12.62 -5.53 7.13
CA MET A 49 13.76 -4.68 6.77
C MET A 49 14.02 -3.67 7.88
N GLU A 50 15.22 -3.72 8.44
CA GLU A 50 15.66 -2.72 9.41
C GLU A 50 15.72 -1.32 8.79
N ASN A 51 15.47 -0.30 9.63
CA ASN A 51 15.61 1.12 9.31
C ASN A 51 14.70 1.67 8.19
N LYS A 52 13.69 0.91 7.74
CA LYS A 52 12.72 1.39 6.72
C LYS A 52 11.40 1.93 7.30
N GLY A 53 11.21 1.86 8.62
CA GLY A 53 9.99 2.28 9.30
C GLY A 53 8.83 1.32 9.05
N SER A 54 7.61 1.77 9.34
CA SER A 54 6.40 0.97 9.18
C SER A 54 5.90 0.93 7.73
N ASN A 55 4.99 0.01 7.46
CA ASN A 55 4.28 -0.05 6.18
C ASN A 55 3.42 1.19 5.92
N GLU A 56 2.80 1.75 6.96
CA GLU A 56 2.08 3.03 6.90
C GLU A 56 2.99 4.18 6.44
N ASP A 57 4.21 4.26 6.99
CA ASP A 57 5.20 5.27 6.59
C ASP A 57 5.60 5.10 5.13
N ALA A 58 5.82 3.87 4.69
CA ALA A 58 6.17 3.54 3.32
C ALA A 58 5.05 3.92 2.34
N LEU A 59 3.80 3.58 2.65
CA LEU A 59 2.62 3.95 1.85
C LEU A 59 2.42 5.47 1.80
N THR A 60 2.62 6.16 2.93
CA THR A 60 2.55 7.63 2.98
C THR A 60 3.60 8.27 2.07
N ARG A 61 4.85 7.77 2.10
CA ARG A 61 5.92 8.22 1.19
C ARG A 61 5.57 7.93 -0.27
N PHE A 62 5.04 6.74 -0.55
CA PHE A 62 4.66 6.35 -1.91
C PHE A 62 3.52 7.22 -2.46
N ALA A 63 2.50 7.50 -1.66
CA ALA A 63 1.40 8.40 -2.03
C ALA A 63 1.92 9.82 -2.37
N LYS A 64 2.89 10.34 -1.61
CA LYS A 64 3.55 11.63 -1.92
C LYS A 64 4.26 11.59 -3.27
N ILE A 65 5.02 10.54 -3.56
CA ILE A 65 5.72 10.37 -4.85
C ILE A 65 4.71 10.36 -6.00
N LEU A 66 3.65 9.55 -5.89
CA LEU A 66 2.60 9.48 -6.92
C LEU A 66 1.91 10.82 -7.15
N SER A 67 1.61 11.56 -6.09
CA SER A 67 1.00 12.89 -6.17
C SER A 67 1.91 13.91 -6.88
N LEU A 68 3.20 13.94 -6.53
CA LEU A 68 4.19 14.81 -7.16
C LEU A 68 4.36 14.49 -8.65
N GLU A 69 4.43 13.21 -8.98
CA GLU A 69 4.60 12.74 -10.35
C GLU A 69 3.35 13.05 -11.20
N ARG A 70 2.14 12.89 -10.67
CA ARG A 70 0.91 13.34 -11.35
C ARG A 70 0.98 14.83 -11.67
N ARG A 71 1.29 15.66 -10.68
CA ARG A 71 1.40 17.12 -10.84
C ARG A 71 2.46 17.50 -11.88
N PHE A 72 3.58 16.79 -11.90
CA PHE A 72 4.64 17.02 -12.87
C PHE A 72 4.19 16.70 -14.31
N ARG A 73 3.47 15.59 -14.51
CA ARG A 73 2.88 15.27 -15.82
C ARG A 73 1.84 16.28 -16.27
N GLU A 74 1.01 16.79 -15.36
CA GLU A 74 0.02 17.83 -15.65
C GLU A 74 0.68 19.15 -16.10
N MET A 75 1.76 19.56 -15.43
CA MET A 75 2.52 20.76 -15.82
C MET A 75 3.21 20.61 -17.18
N LYS A 76 3.69 19.40 -17.50
CA LYS A 76 4.37 19.11 -18.77
C LYS A 76 3.41 18.79 -19.92
N SER A 77 2.12 18.62 -19.64
CA SER A 77 1.13 18.34 -20.67
C SER A 77 0.96 19.55 -21.60
N PRO A 78 1.07 19.39 -22.93
CA PRO A 78 0.83 20.48 -23.90
C PRO A 78 -0.57 21.11 -23.79
N HIS A 79 -1.52 20.40 -23.18
CA HIS A 79 -2.94 20.76 -23.12
C HIS A 79 -3.30 21.78 -22.03
N THR A 80 -2.36 22.23 -21.20
CA THR A 80 -2.64 23.26 -20.17
C THR A 80 -2.40 24.71 -20.66
N LYS A 81 -1.90 24.91 -21.89
CA LYS A 81 -1.82 26.25 -22.51
C LYS A 81 -3.06 26.60 -23.34
N THR A 82 -4.26 26.43 -22.79
CA THR A 82 -5.46 27.08 -23.34
C THR A 82 -6.43 27.45 -22.22
N LYS A 83 -6.07 28.47 -21.45
CA LYS A 83 -7.06 29.49 -21.06
C LYS A 83 -6.71 30.75 -21.82
N THR A 84 -7.22 30.78 -23.04
CA THR A 84 -7.40 31.96 -23.86
C THR A 84 -7.99 33.08 -23.00
N ALA A 85 -7.22 34.15 -22.80
CA ALA A 85 -7.77 35.45 -22.47
C ALA A 85 -8.46 35.97 -23.74
N ILE A 86 -9.79 35.89 -23.81
CA ILE A 86 -10.58 36.63 -24.81
C ILE A 86 -11.80 37.21 -24.07
N ILE A 87 -11.82 38.55 -24.11
CA ILE A 87 -12.80 39.59 -23.69
C ILE A 87 -13.04 39.78 -22.20
#